data_AF-K8EKR3-F1
#
_entry.id   AF-K8EKR3-F1
#
_cell.length_a   1.000
_cell.length_b   1.000
_cell.length_c   1.000
_cell.angle_alpha   90.00
_cell.angle_beta   90.00
_cell.angle_gamma   90.00
#
_symmetry.space_group_name_H-M   'P 1'
#
loop_
_entity.id
_entity.type
_entity.pdbx_description
1 polymer ?
#
loop_
_entity_poly.entity_id
_entity_poly.type
_entity_poly.pdbx_seq_one_letter_code
_entity_poly.pdbx_strand_id
1 'polypeptide(L)'
;MLKFELLKIYREKTIYILSAVLALVIFAPFLIGNSQLDILEYYENNYQANITTIEDIKDDPTAAGTIKDIKEVNGYLGEMIKAIKNGNDKENVNSELKYENKNLEDMTAGKLDAGPLVDQKAKVVILQYLNDKNIKKISNNVKDIGSINYLSMIFSTPQIVLIILILISFHIVYIFNLDYRKNNFMVYNSSPKSYLQIFFTKFSANMLSVIVNMASVFTLVLSIVGVKNGLGASRYPIATIQNNSDVSIISTSDFLLKVFTFLFLFLIFIGLLALFVSLLSSNLILNISLIILPLILGQYDLLNTFLSENVKPFIILSYIDISLIIMGGNGFYPITNPSITFNNGILLLSLSVGLLLIVLFYLLSNFPKKLIYMKFLK
;
A
#
# COMPACT_ATOMS: atom_id res chain seq x y z
N MET A 1 -25.60 -19.11 17.57
CA MET A 1 -25.77 -17.88 16.77
C MET A 1 -24.54 -17.58 15.92
N LEU A 2 -23.34 -17.43 16.49
CA LEU A 2 -22.10 -17.25 15.70
C LEU A 2 -21.89 -18.33 14.61
N LYS A 3 -22.04 -19.62 14.97
CA LYS A 3 -21.99 -20.74 14.01
C LYS A 3 -22.98 -20.59 12.85
N PHE A 4 -24.20 -20.11 13.14
CA PHE A 4 -25.22 -19.87 12.12
C PHE A 4 -24.80 -18.75 11.17
N GLU A 5 -24.30 -17.64 11.71
CA GLU A 5 -23.79 -16.52 10.89
C GLU A 5 -22.67 -16.98 9.96
N LEU A 6 -21.68 -17.70 10.47
CA LEU A 6 -20.56 -18.19 9.66
C LEU A 6 -21.02 -19.18 8.58
N LEU A 7 -21.89 -20.14 8.93
CA LEU A 7 -22.44 -21.08 7.94
C LEU A 7 -23.23 -20.39 6.84
N LYS A 8 -24.02 -19.36 7.17
CA LYS A 8 -24.75 -18.54 6.21
C LYS A 8 -23.78 -17.90 5.21
N ILE A 9 -22.72 -17.27 5.73
CA ILE A 9 -21.71 -16.57 4.94
C ILE A 9 -20.99 -17.56 4.00
N TYR A 10 -20.41 -18.65 4.52
CA TYR A 10 -19.64 -19.60 3.69
C TYR A 10 -20.50 -20.44 2.73
N ARG A 11 -21.83 -20.37 2.78
CA ARG A 11 -22.70 -20.94 1.74
C ARG A 11 -22.83 -20.02 0.51
N GLU A 12 -22.39 -18.77 0.59
CA GLU A 12 -22.48 -17.82 -0.51
C GLU A 12 -21.35 -18.00 -1.53
N LYS A 13 -21.70 -18.40 -2.75
CA LYS A 13 -20.73 -18.53 -3.86
C LYS A 13 -20.00 -17.22 -4.18
N THR A 14 -20.69 -16.08 -4.04
CA THR A 14 -20.13 -14.74 -4.33
C THR A 14 -18.91 -14.41 -3.49
N ILE A 15 -18.82 -14.91 -2.25
CA ILE A 15 -17.68 -14.69 -1.36
C ILE A 15 -16.41 -15.33 -1.92
N TYR A 16 -16.54 -16.54 -2.48
CA TYR A 16 -15.44 -17.24 -3.12
C TYR A 16 -15.02 -16.55 -4.42
N ILE A 17 -15.98 -16.02 -5.20
CA ILE A 17 -15.67 -15.23 -6.41
C ILE A 17 -14.88 -13.97 -6.04
N LEU A 18 -15.34 -13.20 -5.05
CA LEU A 18 -14.62 -11.99 -4.61
C LEU A 18 -13.22 -12.32 -4.07
N SER A 19 -13.09 -13.43 -3.34
CA SER A 19 -11.78 -13.91 -2.84
C SER A 19 -10.85 -14.32 -3.98
N ALA A 20 -11.38 -14.98 -5.03
CA ALA A 20 -10.61 -15.36 -6.21
C ALA A 20 -10.16 -14.13 -7.02
N VAL A 21 -11.02 -13.13 -7.19
CA VAL A 21 -10.66 -11.86 -7.84
C VAL A 21 -9.58 -11.13 -7.04
N LEU A 22 -9.71 -11.09 -5.70
CA LEU A 22 -8.68 -10.52 -4.83
C LEU A 22 -7.35 -11.27 -4.96
N ALA A 23 -7.38 -12.61 -5.00
CA ALA A 23 -6.18 -13.41 -5.23
C ALA A 23 -5.52 -13.09 -6.58
N LEU A 24 -6.33 -12.93 -7.63
CA LEU A 24 -5.84 -12.56 -8.96
C LEU A 24 -5.18 -11.18 -8.95
N VAL A 25 -5.77 -10.17 -8.29
CA VAL A 25 -5.19 -8.83 -8.18
C VAL A 25 -3.85 -8.87 -7.44
N ILE A 26 -3.79 -9.57 -6.31
CA ILE A 26 -2.56 -9.70 -5.49
C ILE A 26 -1.50 -10.49 -6.25
N PHE A 27 -1.88 -11.47 -7.07
CA PHE A 27 -0.95 -12.33 -7.79
C PHE A 27 -0.58 -11.81 -9.19
N ALA A 28 -1.35 -10.88 -9.75
CA ALA A 28 -1.13 -10.35 -11.10
C ALA A 28 0.28 -9.77 -11.28
N PRO A 29 0.83 -8.91 -10.39
CA PRO A 29 2.19 -8.40 -10.55
C PRO A 29 3.24 -9.52 -10.66
N PHE A 30 3.04 -10.63 -9.96
CA PHE A 30 3.92 -11.79 -10.06
C PHE A 30 3.77 -12.58 -11.37
N LEU A 31 2.56 -12.69 -11.90
CA LEU A 31 2.28 -13.44 -13.13
C LEU A 31 2.73 -12.67 -14.38
N ILE A 32 2.28 -11.43 -14.49
CA ILE A 32 2.41 -10.62 -15.70
C ILE A 32 3.49 -9.54 -15.59
N GLY A 33 4.00 -9.27 -14.39
CA GLY A 33 5.11 -8.33 -14.22
C GLY A 33 6.36 -8.87 -14.90
N ASN A 34 6.95 -8.05 -15.75
CA ASN A 34 8.26 -8.28 -16.33
C ASN A 34 9.16 -7.12 -15.91
N SER A 35 10.46 -7.37 -15.73
CA SER A 35 11.42 -6.27 -15.68
C SER A 35 11.35 -5.53 -17.02
N GLN A 36 10.87 -4.30 -17.00
CA GLN A 36 10.82 -3.46 -18.21
C GLN A 36 12.23 -3.07 -18.71
N LEU A 37 13.26 -3.31 -17.90
CA LEU A 37 14.61 -2.80 -18.12
C LEU A 37 15.62 -3.89 -17.77
N ASP A 38 16.38 -4.35 -18.77
CA ASP A 38 17.59 -5.14 -18.54
C ASP A 38 18.66 -4.18 -18.00
N ILE A 39 18.96 -4.33 -16.72
CA ILE A 39 19.88 -3.46 -15.98
C ILE A 39 21.29 -3.55 -16.57
N LEU A 40 21.69 -4.75 -16.99
CA LEU A 40 23.03 -4.96 -17.53
C LEU A 40 23.16 -4.24 -18.89
N GLU A 41 22.17 -4.45 -19.77
CA GLU A 41 22.13 -3.78 -21.07
C GLU A 41 22.07 -2.25 -20.90
N TYR A 42 21.29 -1.76 -19.95
CA TYR A 42 21.22 -0.33 -19.63
C TYR A 42 22.58 0.25 -19.21
N TYR A 43 23.31 -0.43 -18.31
CA TYR A 43 24.63 0.04 -17.91
C TYR A 43 25.66 -0.07 -19.03
N GLU A 44 25.60 -1.12 -19.85
CA GLU A 44 26.48 -1.26 -21.01
C GLU A 44 26.23 -0.17 -22.06
N ASN A 45 24.98 0.15 -22.34
CA ASN A 45 24.62 1.23 -23.27
C ASN A 45 25.10 2.60 -22.77
N ASN A 46 24.89 2.90 -21.48
CA ASN A 46 25.41 4.14 -20.88
C ASN A 46 26.94 4.18 -20.89
N TYR A 47 27.58 3.03 -20.64
CA TYR A 47 29.04 2.94 -20.67
C TYR A 47 29.61 3.27 -22.06
N GLN A 48 28.97 2.73 -23.12
CA GLN A 48 29.37 3.03 -24.50
C GLN A 48 29.05 4.47 -24.90
N ALA A 49 27.87 4.99 -24.54
CA ALA A 49 27.50 6.37 -24.82
C ALA A 49 28.50 7.37 -24.19
N ASN A 50 28.98 7.09 -22.98
CA ASN A 50 30.01 7.89 -22.32
C ASN A 50 31.36 7.85 -23.05
N ILE A 51 31.75 6.70 -23.61
CA ILE A 51 32.96 6.58 -24.43
C ILE A 51 32.83 7.42 -25.69
N THR A 52 31.73 7.28 -26.43
CA THR A 52 31.46 8.08 -27.63
C THR A 52 31.49 9.57 -27.32
N THR A 53 30.83 9.99 -26.23
CA THR A 53 30.83 11.39 -25.79
C THR A 53 32.24 11.91 -25.50
N ILE A 54 33.08 11.11 -24.83
CA ILE A 54 34.49 11.47 -24.58
C ILE A 54 35.24 11.65 -25.92
N GLU A 55 35.02 10.77 -26.89
CA GLU A 55 35.67 10.85 -28.19
C GLU A 55 35.24 12.08 -29.00
N ASP A 56 33.96 12.46 -28.93
CA ASP A 56 33.39 13.60 -29.65
C ASP A 56 33.90 14.95 -29.12
N ILE A 57 34.13 15.05 -27.80
CA ILE A 57 34.56 16.31 -27.15
C ILE A 57 36.06 16.34 -26.84
N LYS A 58 36.83 15.32 -27.22
CA LYS A 58 38.26 15.17 -26.83
C LYS A 58 39.14 16.35 -27.26
N ASP A 59 38.78 16.99 -28.38
CA ASP A 59 39.55 18.07 -29.00
C ASP A 59 39.04 19.46 -28.56
N ASP A 60 37.99 19.53 -27.73
CA ASP A 60 37.48 20.78 -27.16
C ASP A 60 38.29 21.16 -25.90
N PRO A 61 39.08 22.25 -25.93
CA PRO A 61 39.90 22.67 -24.80
C PRO A 61 39.09 23.15 -23.58
N THR A 62 37.80 23.43 -23.74
CA THR A 62 36.89 23.79 -22.64
C THR A 62 36.24 22.58 -21.96
N ALA A 63 36.29 21.41 -22.61
CA ALA A 63 35.63 20.19 -22.14
C ALA A 63 36.48 19.34 -21.17
N ALA A 64 37.70 19.76 -20.82
CA ALA A 64 38.62 18.97 -20.00
C ALA A 64 38.03 18.52 -18.65
N GLY A 65 37.23 19.40 -18.00
CA GLY A 65 36.53 19.07 -16.75
C GLY A 65 35.43 18.01 -16.96
N THR A 66 34.62 18.18 -18.00
CA THR A 66 33.55 17.24 -18.37
C THR A 66 34.11 15.86 -18.75
N ILE A 67 35.20 15.81 -19.52
CA ILE A 67 35.88 14.54 -19.86
C ILE A 67 36.34 13.81 -18.60
N LYS A 68 36.87 14.54 -17.61
CA LYS A 68 37.31 13.95 -16.34
C LYS A 68 36.11 13.38 -15.56
N ASP A 69 35.02 14.14 -15.43
CA ASP A 69 33.81 13.70 -14.74
C ASP A 69 33.19 12.47 -15.44
N ILE A 70 33.08 12.46 -16.78
CA ILE A 70 32.58 11.30 -17.52
C ILE A 70 33.48 10.07 -17.34
N LYS A 71 34.81 10.23 -17.37
CA LYS A 71 35.74 9.11 -17.13
C LYS A 71 35.58 8.50 -15.74
N GLU A 72 35.35 9.33 -14.72
CA GLU A 72 35.09 8.88 -13.36
C GLU A 72 33.79 8.05 -13.29
N VAL A 73 32.69 8.61 -13.80
CA VAL A 73 31.39 7.93 -13.87
C VAL A 73 31.47 6.61 -14.63
N ASN A 74 32.19 6.61 -15.76
CA ASN A 74 32.37 5.40 -16.57
C ASN A 74 33.23 4.34 -15.86
N GLY A 75 34.14 4.75 -14.98
CA GLY A 75 34.87 3.86 -14.09
C GLY A 75 33.91 3.08 -13.19
N TYR A 76 32.97 3.76 -12.53
CA TYR A 76 31.97 3.12 -11.68
C TYR A 76 31.04 2.19 -12.46
N LEU A 77 30.56 2.60 -13.64
CA LEU A 77 29.75 1.76 -14.52
C LEU A 77 30.50 0.49 -14.94
N GLY A 78 31.79 0.60 -15.26
CA GLY A 78 32.63 -0.54 -15.60
C GLY A 78 32.81 -1.54 -14.44
N GLU A 79 32.94 -1.05 -13.21
CA GLU A 79 32.95 -1.90 -12.01
C GLU A 79 31.60 -2.61 -11.82
N MET A 80 30.48 -1.89 -11.99
CA MET A 80 29.13 -2.46 -11.87
C MET A 80 28.86 -3.56 -12.90
N ILE A 81 29.18 -3.32 -14.18
CA ILE A 81 29.02 -4.30 -15.26
C ILE A 81 29.80 -5.58 -14.95
N LYS A 82 31.04 -5.45 -14.47
CA LYS A 82 31.87 -6.60 -14.07
C LYS A 82 31.26 -7.33 -12.88
N ALA A 83 30.82 -6.60 -11.86
CA ALA A 83 30.22 -7.19 -10.66
C ALA A 83 28.93 -7.97 -10.99
N ILE A 84 28.06 -7.42 -11.85
CA ILE A 84 26.84 -8.09 -12.32
C ILE A 84 27.18 -9.37 -13.10
N LYS A 85 28.10 -9.30 -14.07
CA LYS A 85 28.52 -10.47 -14.87
C LYS A 85 29.14 -11.59 -14.02
N ASN A 86 29.85 -11.22 -12.97
CA ASN A 86 30.50 -12.16 -12.05
C ASN A 86 29.57 -12.65 -10.91
N GLY A 87 28.33 -12.12 -10.81
CA GLY A 87 27.41 -12.43 -9.72
C GLY A 87 27.88 -11.94 -8.34
N ASN A 88 28.72 -10.90 -8.29
CA ASN A 88 29.23 -10.34 -7.04
C ASN A 88 28.31 -9.21 -6.52
N ASP A 89 27.23 -9.59 -5.84
CA ASP A 89 26.22 -8.66 -5.30
C ASP A 89 26.82 -7.53 -4.44
N LYS A 90 27.84 -7.85 -3.64
CA LYS A 90 28.45 -6.88 -2.71
C LYS A 90 29.23 -5.82 -3.46
N GLU A 91 30.01 -6.24 -4.45
CA GLU A 91 30.76 -5.32 -5.29
C GLU A 91 29.82 -4.47 -6.16
N ASN A 92 28.73 -5.06 -6.65
CA ASN A 92 27.70 -4.33 -7.39
C ASN A 92 27.08 -3.22 -6.55
N VAL A 93 26.64 -3.51 -5.32
CA VAL A 93 26.08 -2.50 -4.40
C VAL A 93 27.10 -1.40 -4.08
N ASN A 94 28.37 -1.77 -3.86
CA ASN A 94 29.42 -0.81 -3.56
C ASN A 94 29.70 0.13 -4.74
N SER A 95 29.83 -0.40 -5.96
CA SER A 95 30.06 0.41 -7.16
C SER A 95 28.85 1.26 -7.53
N GLU A 96 27.62 0.73 -7.34
CA GLU A 96 26.40 1.53 -7.49
C GLU A 96 26.33 2.65 -6.46
N LEU A 97 26.72 2.41 -5.20
CA LEU A 97 26.79 3.46 -4.18
C LEU A 97 27.76 4.58 -4.58
N LYS A 98 28.92 4.26 -5.15
CA LYS A 98 29.85 5.29 -5.65
C LYS A 98 29.25 6.09 -6.80
N TYR A 99 28.65 5.40 -7.77
CA TYR A 99 27.97 6.02 -8.91
C TYR A 99 26.85 6.98 -8.46
N GLU A 100 25.98 6.53 -7.56
CA GLU A 100 24.86 7.36 -7.10
C GLU A 100 25.27 8.50 -6.16
N ASN A 101 26.36 8.34 -5.41
CA ASN A 101 26.96 9.46 -4.67
C ASN A 101 27.49 10.54 -5.61
N LYS A 102 28.20 10.15 -6.68
CA LYS A 102 28.66 11.10 -7.69
C LYS A 102 27.49 11.84 -8.35
N ASN A 103 26.43 11.12 -8.73
CA ASN A 103 25.21 11.74 -9.25
C ASN A 103 24.59 12.72 -8.25
N LEU A 104 24.56 12.37 -6.96
CA LEU A 104 24.05 13.27 -5.92
C LEU A 104 24.92 14.53 -5.80
N GLU A 105 26.24 14.39 -5.79
CA GLU A 105 27.18 15.52 -5.78
C GLU A 105 26.96 16.44 -6.98
N ASP A 106 26.88 15.88 -8.19
CA ASP A 106 26.68 16.64 -9.42
C ASP A 106 25.30 17.32 -9.46
N MET A 107 24.25 16.67 -8.94
CA MET A 107 22.92 17.29 -8.78
C MET A 107 22.96 18.45 -7.77
N THR A 108 23.63 18.27 -6.61
CA THR A 108 23.77 19.36 -5.63
C THR A 108 24.58 20.53 -6.16
N ALA A 109 25.55 20.28 -7.04
CA ALA A 109 26.36 21.28 -7.70
C ALA A 109 25.66 21.94 -8.92
N GLY A 110 24.46 21.49 -9.29
CA GLY A 110 23.72 21.97 -10.46
C GLY A 110 24.32 21.56 -11.81
N LYS A 111 25.20 20.55 -11.82
CA LYS A 111 25.80 19.98 -13.03
C LYS A 111 24.93 18.92 -13.70
N LEU A 112 24.05 18.29 -12.93
CA LEU A 112 23.17 17.21 -13.38
C LEU A 112 21.73 17.52 -12.99
N ASP A 113 20.82 17.48 -13.96
CA ASP A 113 19.37 17.49 -13.72
C ASP A 113 18.80 16.11 -14.11
N ALA A 114 18.61 15.26 -13.12
CA ALA A 114 18.16 13.87 -13.28
C ALA A 114 16.88 13.57 -12.47
N GLY A 115 16.15 14.62 -12.08
CA GLY A 115 14.92 14.52 -11.29
C GLY A 115 15.05 15.08 -9.87
N PRO A 116 14.10 14.75 -8.98
CA PRO A 116 14.06 15.32 -7.64
C PRO A 116 15.27 14.92 -6.78
N LEU A 117 15.95 15.90 -6.20
CA LEU A 117 17.11 15.69 -5.33
C LEU A 117 16.83 14.74 -4.15
N VAL A 118 15.61 14.79 -3.60
CA VAL A 118 15.20 13.97 -2.45
C VAL A 118 15.14 12.48 -2.81
N ASP A 119 14.71 12.15 -4.03
CA ASP A 119 14.66 10.76 -4.50
C ASP A 119 16.08 10.21 -4.70
N GLN A 120 17.00 11.04 -5.20
CA GLN A 120 18.42 10.68 -5.31
C GLN A 120 19.06 10.47 -3.93
N LYS A 121 18.79 11.35 -2.96
CA LYS A 121 19.24 11.17 -1.57
C LYS A 121 18.71 9.86 -0.98
N ALA A 122 17.43 9.55 -1.22
CA ALA A 122 16.82 8.31 -0.75
C ALA A 122 17.52 7.06 -1.32
N LYS A 123 17.88 7.09 -2.61
CA LYS A 123 18.62 6.02 -3.28
C LYS A 123 20.00 5.80 -2.65
N VAL A 124 20.76 6.86 -2.45
CA VAL A 124 22.08 6.82 -1.81
C VAL A 124 21.99 6.25 -0.39
N VAL A 125 21.06 6.75 0.42
CA VAL A 125 20.87 6.30 1.80
C VAL A 125 20.49 4.82 1.87
N ILE A 126 19.64 4.34 0.96
CA ILE A 126 19.31 2.91 0.83
C ILE A 126 20.56 2.10 0.50
N LEU A 127 21.32 2.48 -0.53
CA LEU A 127 22.52 1.75 -0.96
C LEU A 127 23.59 1.72 0.14
N GLN A 128 23.76 2.83 0.86
CA GLN A 128 24.69 2.91 1.98
C GLN A 128 24.29 1.94 3.09
N TYR A 129 23.01 1.87 3.44
CA TYR A 129 22.52 0.91 4.43
C TYR A 129 22.72 -0.55 3.99
N LEU A 130 22.46 -0.85 2.71
CA LEU A 130 22.68 -2.19 2.17
C LEU A 130 24.16 -2.58 2.25
N ASN A 131 25.06 -1.67 1.91
CA ASN A 131 26.51 -1.88 1.99
C ASN A 131 26.97 -2.09 3.45
N ASP A 132 26.57 -1.19 4.36
CA ASP A 132 26.98 -1.20 5.76
C ASP A 132 26.49 -2.45 6.50
N LYS A 133 25.27 -2.92 6.18
CA LYS A 133 24.66 -4.11 6.79
C LYS A 133 24.91 -5.40 6.01
N ASN A 134 25.65 -5.35 4.91
CA ASN A 134 25.88 -6.47 3.98
C ASN A 134 24.57 -7.18 3.58
N ILE A 135 23.53 -6.40 3.29
CA ILE A 135 22.23 -6.91 2.83
C ILE A 135 22.25 -6.96 1.30
N LYS A 136 21.84 -8.10 0.74
CA LYS A 136 21.71 -8.24 -0.73
C LYS A 136 20.61 -7.32 -1.25
N LYS A 137 20.89 -6.62 -2.34
CA LYS A 137 19.90 -5.84 -3.08
C LYS A 137 18.80 -6.78 -3.62
N ILE A 138 17.55 -6.36 -3.50
CA ILE A 138 16.42 -7.12 -4.05
C ILE A 138 16.45 -6.98 -5.59
N SER A 139 16.04 -8.04 -6.29
CA SER A 139 15.92 -8.00 -7.75
C SER A 139 14.94 -6.92 -8.19
N ASN A 140 15.26 -6.22 -9.28
CA ASN A 140 14.32 -5.29 -9.91
C ASN A 140 13.17 -6.01 -10.61
N ASN A 141 13.29 -7.33 -10.83
CA ASN A 141 12.23 -8.14 -11.38
C ASN A 141 11.30 -8.64 -10.28
N VAL A 142 10.04 -8.23 -10.35
CA VAL A 142 8.96 -8.62 -9.41
C VAL A 142 8.81 -10.13 -9.31
N LYS A 143 9.16 -10.89 -10.35
CA LYS A 143 9.10 -12.36 -10.35
C LYS A 143 10.14 -13.05 -9.48
N ASP A 144 11.15 -12.33 -9.03
CA ASP A 144 12.31 -12.86 -8.30
C ASP A 144 12.41 -12.31 -6.86
N ILE A 145 11.45 -11.48 -6.44
CA ILE A 145 11.43 -10.93 -5.08
C ILE A 145 10.81 -11.92 -4.08
N GLY A 146 11.36 -11.98 -2.87
CA GLY A 146 10.86 -12.83 -1.80
C GLY A 146 9.51 -12.35 -1.23
N SER A 147 8.79 -13.24 -0.53
CA SER A 147 7.41 -13.00 -0.13
C SER A 147 7.19 -11.73 0.72
N ILE A 148 8.07 -11.43 1.69
CA ILE A 148 7.89 -10.25 2.55
C ILE A 148 8.12 -8.95 1.79
N ASN A 149 9.07 -8.96 0.85
CA ASN A 149 9.36 -7.79 0.03
C ASN A 149 8.31 -7.62 -1.07
N TYR A 150 7.77 -8.71 -1.61
CA TYR A 150 6.60 -8.70 -2.49
C TYR A 150 5.38 -8.05 -1.81
N LEU A 151 5.14 -8.42 -0.55
CA LEU A 151 4.07 -7.84 0.26
C LEU A 151 4.29 -6.33 0.47
N SER A 152 5.52 -5.93 0.79
CA SER A 152 5.88 -4.51 0.92
C SER A 152 5.64 -3.77 -0.38
N MET A 153 6.07 -4.31 -1.52
CA MET A 153 5.87 -3.72 -2.84
C MET A 153 4.38 -3.52 -3.16
N ILE A 154 3.53 -4.52 -2.89
CA ILE A 154 2.07 -4.39 -3.06
C ILE A 154 1.54 -3.23 -2.24
N PHE A 155 1.91 -3.13 -0.96
CA PHE A 155 1.40 -2.08 -0.10
C PHE A 155 2.03 -0.71 -0.39
N SER A 156 3.25 -0.65 -0.92
CA SER A 156 3.88 0.59 -1.38
C SER A 156 3.29 1.12 -2.69
N THR A 157 2.42 0.37 -3.37
CA THR A 157 1.79 0.76 -4.64
C THR A 157 0.35 1.23 -4.41
N PRO A 158 0.05 2.55 -4.39
CA PRO A 158 -1.26 3.08 -4.00
C PRO A 158 -2.43 2.53 -4.82
N GLN A 159 -2.23 2.34 -6.13
CA GLN A 159 -3.26 1.85 -7.03
C GLN A 159 -3.66 0.41 -6.71
N ILE A 160 -2.69 -0.45 -6.37
CA ILE A 160 -2.97 -1.84 -5.98
C ILE A 160 -3.69 -1.85 -4.63
N VAL A 161 -3.25 -1.04 -3.66
CA VAL A 161 -3.89 -0.91 -2.35
C VAL A 161 -5.34 -0.44 -2.49
N LEU A 162 -5.61 0.56 -3.34
CA LEU A 162 -6.97 1.03 -3.63
C LEU A 162 -7.86 -0.09 -4.16
N ILE A 163 -7.39 -0.85 -5.16
CA ILE A 163 -8.16 -1.97 -5.73
C ILE A 163 -8.45 -3.02 -4.65
N ILE A 164 -7.46 -3.36 -3.82
CA ILE A 164 -7.62 -4.28 -2.68
C ILE A 164 -8.69 -3.76 -1.72
N LEU A 165 -8.64 -2.48 -1.32
CA LEU A 165 -9.62 -1.87 -0.43
C LEU A 165 -11.03 -1.85 -1.03
N ILE A 166 -11.16 -1.61 -2.33
CA ILE A 166 -12.45 -1.66 -3.05
C ILE A 166 -13.03 -3.08 -3.02
N LEU A 167 -12.23 -4.10 -3.32
CA LEU A 167 -12.67 -5.50 -3.30
C LEU A 167 -13.07 -5.95 -1.89
N ILE A 168 -12.31 -5.56 -0.87
CA ILE A 168 -12.67 -5.84 0.53
C ILE A 168 -13.97 -5.10 0.90
N SER A 169 -14.14 -3.86 0.45
CA SER A 169 -15.36 -3.10 0.69
C SER A 169 -16.59 -3.76 0.06
N PHE A 170 -16.47 -4.28 -1.17
CA PHE A 170 -17.52 -5.10 -1.79
C PHE A 170 -17.83 -6.34 -0.94
N HIS A 171 -16.81 -7.01 -0.42
CA HIS A 171 -16.97 -8.19 0.44
C HIS A 171 -17.75 -7.86 1.71
N ILE A 172 -17.37 -6.76 2.38
CA ILE A 172 -18.05 -6.25 3.57
C ILE A 172 -19.50 -5.92 3.22
N VAL A 173 -19.74 -5.03 2.27
CA VAL A 173 -21.11 -4.58 1.93
C VAL A 173 -22.01 -5.75 1.53
N TYR A 174 -21.49 -6.70 0.76
CA TYR A 174 -22.23 -7.89 0.36
C TYR A 174 -22.66 -8.72 1.58
N ILE A 175 -21.72 -9.05 2.47
CA ILE A 175 -21.97 -9.86 3.67
C ILE A 175 -22.97 -9.18 4.60
N PHE A 176 -22.83 -7.87 4.84
CA PHE A 176 -23.68 -7.14 5.76
C PHE A 176 -25.14 -7.04 5.27
N ASN A 177 -25.36 -7.05 3.95
CA ASN A 177 -26.69 -7.02 3.33
C ASN A 177 -27.32 -8.40 3.08
N LEU A 178 -26.64 -9.51 3.39
CA LEU A 178 -27.16 -10.87 3.15
C LEU A 178 -28.53 -11.13 3.82
N ASP A 179 -28.76 -10.55 4.99
CA ASP A 179 -29.98 -10.81 5.76
C ASP A 179 -31.23 -10.22 5.13
N TYR A 180 -31.08 -9.07 4.48
CA TYR A 180 -32.16 -8.43 3.73
C TYR A 180 -32.43 -9.16 2.41
N ARG A 181 -31.42 -9.79 1.81
CA ARG A 181 -31.57 -10.52 0.54
C ARG A 181 -32.19 -11.90 0.70
N LYS A 182 -31.91 -12.58 1.82
CA LYS A 182 -32.38 -13.95 2.08
C LYS A 182 -33.48 -14.04 3.14
N ASN A 183 -34.03 -12.91 3.57
CA ASN A 183 -35.08 -12.81 4.59
C ASN A 183 -34.72 -13.50 5.93
N ASN A 184 -33.43 -13.58 6.25
CA ASN A 184 -32.96 -14.20 7.50
C ASN A 184 -33.34 -13.38 8.75
N PHE A 185 -33.86 -12.16 8.57
CA PHE A 185 -34.33 -11.31 9.66
C PHE A 185 -35.45 -11.95 10.50
N MET A 186 -36.26 -12.85 9.91
CA MET A 186 -37.29 -13.58 10.65
C MET A 186 -36.70 -14.50 11.74
N VAL A 187 -35.54 -15.09 11.48
CA VAL A 187 -34.82 -15.94 12.44
C VAL A 187 -34.32 -15.11 13.63
N TYR A 188 -33.91 -13.87 13.38
CA TYR A 188 -33.45 -12.96 14.44
C TYR A 188 -34.58 -12.45 15.31
N ASN A 189 -35.74 -12.16 14.71
CA ASN A 189 -36.92 -11.73 15.45
C ASN A 189 -37.49 -12.84 16.35
N SER A 190 -37.23 -14.11 16.01
CA SER A 190 -37.67 -15.27 16.79
C SER A 190 -36.64 -15.71 17.84
N SER A 191 -35.49 -15.03 17.93
CA SER A 191 -34.43 -15.36 18.88
C SER A 191 -34.72 -14.76 20.25
N PRO A 192 -34.51 -15.50 21.36
CA PRO A 192 -34.70 -14.97 22.72
C PRO A 192 -33.57 -14.01 23.16
N LYS A 193 -32.60 -13.72 22.28
CA LYS A 193 -31.47 -12.83 22.59
C LYS A 193 -31.83 -11.37 22.40
N SER A 194 -31.17 -10.50 23.17
CA SER A 194 -31.32 -9.05 22.98
C SER A 194 -30.76 -8.60 21.62
N TYR A 195 -31.36 -7.55 21.05
CA TYR A 195 -30.93 -6.99 19.76
C TYR A 195 -29.46 -6.57 19.75
N LEU A 196 -28.95 -6.01 20.84
CA LEU A 196 -27.54 -5.66 20.99
C LEU A 196 -26.63 -6.91 20.95
N GLN A 197 -27.03 -8.01 21.59
CA GLN A 197 -26.24 -9.25 21.52
C GLN A 197 -26.25 -9.86 20.11
N ILE A 198 -27.40 -9.85 19.44
CA ILE A 198 -27.55 -10.28 18.04
C ILE A 198 -26.64 -9.43 17.16
N PHE A 199 -26.68 -8.12 17.36
CA PHE A 199 -25.86 -7.14 16.66
C PHE A 199 -24.37 -7.42 16.77
N PHE A 200 -23.83 -7.47 17.99
CA PHE A 200 -22.40 -7.70 18.20
C PHE A 200 -21.97 -9.07 17.68
N THR A 201 -22.82 -10.09 17.82
CA THR A 201 -22.56 -11.43 17.25
C THR A 201 -22.45 -11.35 15.73
N LYS A 202 -23.36 -10.66 15.05
CA LYS A 202 -23.37 -10.51 13.59
C LYS A 202 -22.17 -9.70 13.10
N PHE A 203 -21.92 -8.54 13.70
CA PHE A 203 -20.76 -7.71 13.37
C PHE A 203 -19.46 -8.50 13.50
N SER A 204 -19.28 -9.20 14.64
CA SER A 204 -18.09 -10.01 14.89
C SER A 204 -17.96 -11.16 13.90
N ALA A 205 -19.06 -11.87 13.58
CA ALA A 205 -19.06 -12.96 12.60
C ALA A 205 -18.66 -12.47 11.20
N ASN A 206 -19.24 -11.34 10.77
CA ASN A 206 -18.98 -10.76 9.46
C ASN A 206 -17.54 -10.29 9.37
N MET A 207 -17.05 -9.53 10.36
CA MET A 207 -15.67 -9.05 10.40
C MET A 207 -14.67 -10.20 10.47
N LEU A 208 -14.93 -11.22 11.29
CA LEU A 208 -14.10 -12.41 11.37
C LEU A 208 -14.02 -13.11 10.01
N SER A 209 -15.16 -13.28 9.32
CA SER A 209 -15.16 -13.87 7.98
C SER A 209 -14.37 -13.04 6.97
N VAL A 210 -14.53 -11.71 6.96
CA VAL A 210 -13.77 -10.83 6.07
C VAL A 210 -12.27 -10.98 6.32
N ILE A 211 -11.84 -10.92 7.59
CA ILE A 211 -10.44 -11.05 7.98
C ILE A 211 -9.88 -12.41 7.59
N VAL A 212 -10.59 -13.51 7.90
CA VAL A 212 -10.14 -14.87 7.58
C VAL A 212 -10.04 -15.07 6.07
N ASN A 213 -11.01 -14.60 5.28
CA ASN A 213 -10.95 -14.70 3.83
C ASN A 213 -9.77 -13.90 3.26
N MET A 214 -9.59 -12.66 3.69
CA MET A 214 -8.47 -11.82 3.27
C MET A 214 -7.13 -12.47 3.64
N ALA A 215 -6.96 -12.88 4.90
CA ALA A 215 -5.74 -13.53 5.39
C ALA A 215 -5.46 -14.82 4.62
N SER A 216 -6.47 -15.61 4.28
CA SER A 216 -6.31 -16.84 3.49
C SER A 216 -5.81 -16.54 2.07
N VAL A 217 -6.32 -15.49 1.43
CA VAL A 217 -5.88 -15.07 0.08
C VAL A 217 -4.43 -14.61 0.11
N PHE A 218 -4.07 -13.72 1.06
CA PHE A 218 -2.69 -13.27 1.20
C PHE A 218 -1.76 -14.44 1.52
N THR A 219 -2.15 -15.32 2.44
CA THR A 219 -1.33 -16.50 2.79
C THR A 219 -1.11 -17.40 1.58
N LEU A 220 -2.14 -17.65 0.78
CA LEU A 220 -2.04 -18.48 -0.43
C LEU A 220 -1.05 -17.87 -1.43
N VAL A 221 -1.20 -16.59 -1.77
CA VAL A 221 -0.34 -15.93 -2.75
C VAL A 221 1.10 -15.83 -2.23
N LEU A 222 1.28 -15.40 -0.98
CA LEU A 222 2.61 -15.27 -0.38
C LEU A 222 3.30 -16.62 -0.19
N SER A 223 2.56 -17.71 0.02
CA SER A 223 3.14 -19.06 0.07
C SER A 223 3.66 -19.47 -1.30
N ILE A 224 2.94 -19.18 -2.39
CA ILE A 224 3.41 -19.47 -3.75
C ILE A 224 4.69 -18.68 -4.05
N VAL A 225 4.71 -17.38 -3.75
CA VAL A 225 5.91 -16.53 -3.92
C VAL A 225 7.05 -17.04 -3.04
N GLY A 226 6.76 -17.37 -1.79
CA GLY A 226 7.74 -17.85 -0.81
C GLY A 226 8.38 -19.20 -1.18
N VAL A 227 7.62 -20.12 -1.78
CA VAL A 227 8.15 -21.39 -2.27
C VAL A 227 9.08 -21.18 -3.47
N LYS A 228 8.76 -20.23 -4.36
CA LYS A 228 9.59 -19.97 -5.56
C LYS A 228 10.84 -19.15 -5.26
N ASN A 229 10.73 -18.08 -4.46
CA ASN A 229 11.77 -17.07 -4.29
C ASN A 229 12.31 -16.95 -2.85
N GLY A 230 11.78 -17.74 -1.90
CA GLY A 230 12.07 -17.60 -0.48
C GLY A 230 11.30 -16.47 0.20
N LEU A 231 11.54 -16.31 1.50
CA LEU A 231 10.82 -15.32 2.33
C LEU A 231 11.25 -13.87 2.07
N GLY A 232 12.46 -13.66 1.57
CA GLY A 232 13.06 -12.33 1.38
C GLY A 232 13.69 -11.77 2.66
N ALA A 233 13.97 -10.46 2.65
CA ALA A 233 14.66 -9.75 3.72
C ALA A 233 13.70 -8.83 4.50
N SER A 234 13.39 -9.20 5.75
CA SER A 234 12.50 -8.41 6.63
C SER A 234 13.11 -7.07 7.07
N ARG A 235 14.45 -7.00 7.12
CA ARG A 235 15.20 -5.79 7.49
C ARG A 235 15.61 -4.95 6.28
N TYR A 236 15.03 -5.21 5.11
CA TYR A 236 15.34 -4.42 3.92
C TYR A 236 14.92 -2.96 4.14
N PRO A 237 15.78 -1.98 3.80
CA PRO A 237 15.53 -0.57 4.06
C PRO A 237 14.43 -0.02 3.15
N ILE A 238 13.54 0.77 3.74
CA ILE A 238 12.58 1.61 3.05
C ILE A 238 12.89 3.05 3.45
N ALA A 239 13.10 3.92 2.47
CA ALA A 239 13.35 5.33 2.72
C ALA A 239 12.07 6.04 3.16
N THR A 240 12.20 6.90 4.16
CA THR A 240 11.14 7.77 4.67
C THR A 240 11.61 9.22 4.66
N ILE A 241 10.87 10.08 3.98
CA ILE A 241 11.15 11.51 3.85
C ILE A 241 10.55 12.23 5.06
N GLN A 242 11.39 12.93 5.80
CA GLN A 242 11.01 13.81 6.90
C GLN A 242 11.24 15.26 6.48
N ASN A 243 10.33 16.15 6.86
CA ASN A 243 10.44 17.60 6.63
C ASN A 243 10.80 17.96 5.16
N ASN A 244 10.25 17.23 4.20
CA ASN A 244 10.41 17.42 2.74
C ASN A 244 11.86 17.43 2.23
N SER A 245 12.84 16.93 3.01
CA SER A 245 14.24 17.01 2.62
C SER A 245 15.17 16.00 3.28
N ASP A 246 14.87 15.57 4.51
CA ASP A 246 15.68 14.62 5.25
C ASP A 246 15.21 13.19 4.97
N VAL A 247 16.15 12.30 4.64
CA VAL A 247 15.84 10.90 4.37
C VAL A 247 16.28 10.05 5.55
N SER A 248 15.34 9.28 6.08
CA SER A 248 15.55 8.29 7.14
C SER A 248 15.20 6.90 6.64
N ILE A 249 15.59 5.85 7.37
CA ILE A 249 15.32 4.47 6.99
C ILE A 249 14.41 3.82 8.03
N ILE A 250 13.40 3.12 7.54
CA ILE A 250 12.65 2.13 8.33
C ILE A 250 12.85 0.74 7.75
N SER A 251 12.69 -0.30 8.58
CA SER A 251 12.74 -1.67 8.10
C SER A 251 11.43 -2.06 7.38
N THR A 252 11.51 -3.01 6.46
CA THR A 252 10.31 -3.59 5.81
C THR A 252 9.32 -4.14 6.84
N SER A 253 9.78 -4.78 7.91
CA SER A 253 8.90 -5.23 9.00
C SER A 253 8.16 -4.08 9.69
N ASP A 254 8.83 -2.96 9.98
CA ASP A 254 8.19 -1.82 10.65
C ASP A 254 7.18 -1.14 9.75
N PHE A 255 7.50 -1.01 8.45
CA PHE A 255 6.58 -0.51 7.44
C PHE A 255 5.30 -1.36 7.39
N LEU A 256 5.45 -2.68 7.21
CA LEU A 256 4.31 -3.60 7.13
C LEU A 256 3.49 -3.60 8.42
N LEU A 257 4.13 -3.54 9.60
CA LEU A 257 3.43 -3.45 10.88
C LEU A 257 2.55 -2.21 10.95
N LYS A 258 3.08 -1.03 10.58
CA LYS A 258 2.32 0.22 10.55
C LYS A 258 1.14 0.13 9.57
N VAL A 259 1.39 -0.34 8.35
CA VAL A 259 0.34 -0.53 7.33
C VAL A 259 -0.75 -1.47 7.84
N PHE A 260 -0.40 -2.65 8.37
CA PHE A 260 -1.38 -3.60 8.88
C PHE A 260 -2.16 -3.09 10.09
N THR A 261 -1.51 -2.35 10.98
CA THR A 261 -2.19 -1.72 12.12
C THR A 261 -3.25 -0.74 11.64
N PHE A 262 -2.91 0.12 10.68
CA PHE A 262 -3.86 1.06 10.10
C PHE A 262 -4.98 0.35 9.35
N LEU A 263 -4.66 -0.59 8.46
CA LEU A 263 -5.64 -1.34 7.67
C LEU A 263 -6.61 -2.12 8.57
N PHE A 264 -6.12 -2.76 9.63
CA PHE A 264 -6.97 -3.47 10.58
C PHE A 264 -8.01 -2.54 11.21
N LEU A 265 -7.59 -1.38 11.70
CA LEU A 265 -8.50 -0.39 12.27
C LEU A 265 -9.44 0.20 11.21
N PHE A 266 -8.95 0.38 9.99
CA PHE A 266 -9.74 0.92 8.87
C PHE A 266 -10.81 -0.06 8.40
N LEU A 267 -10.54 -1.36 8.44
CA LEU A 267 -11.53 -2.40 8.19
C LEU A 267 -12.66 -2.39 9.22
N ILE A 268 -12.34 -2.16 10.49
CA ILE A 268 -13.35 -1.98 11.55
C ILE A 268 -14.21 -0.76 11.24
N PHE A 269 -13.59 0.36 10.87
CA PHE A 269 -14.29 1.58 10.46
C PHE A 269 -15.25 1.34 9.28
N ILE A 270 -14.77 0.74 8.18
CA ILE A 270 -15.60 0.40 7.01
C ILE A 270 -16.73 -0.56 7.41
N GLY A 271 -16.45 -1.58 8.22
CA GLY A 271 -17.47 -2.52 8.69
C GLY A 271 -18.59 -1.84 9.46
N LEU A 272 -18.25 -0.90 10.36
CA LEU A 272 -19.21 -0.12 11.13
C LEU A 272 -20.02 0.81 10.23
N LEU A 273 -19.37 1.49 9.28
CA LEU A 273 -20.02 2.35 8.31
C LEU A 273 -20.99 1.57 7.41
N ALA A 274 -20.56 0.42 6.88
CA ALA A 274 -21.38 -0.48 6.06
C ALA A 274 -22.64 -0.92 6.81
N LEU A 275 -22.45 -1.26 8.08
CA LEU A 275 -23.55 -1.65 8.94
C LEU A 275 -24.49 -0.47 9.22
N PHE A 276 -23.96 0.72 9.50
CA PHE A 276 -24.76 1.92 9.74
C PHE A 276 -25.65 2.22 8.54
N VAL A 277 -25.10 2.20 7.33
CA VAL A 277 -25.88 2.40 6.10
C VAL A 277 -26.88 1.27 5.87
N SER A 278 -26.49 0.02 6.15
CA SER A 278 -27.38 -1.14 6.01
C SER A 278 -28.62 -1.02 6.91
N LEU A 279 -28.47 -0.47 8.12
CA LEU A 279 -29.59 -0.23 9.03
C LEU A 279 -30.54 0.85 8.51
N LEU A 280 -30.02 1.88 7.84
CA LEU A 280 -30.82 3.02 7.37
C LEU A 280 -31.57 2.75 6.07
N SER A 281 -30.95 2.07 5.09
CA SER A 281 -31.47 2.05 3.72
C SER A 281 -31.84 0.66 3.20
N SER A 282 -31.27 -0.43 3.74
CA SER A 282 -31.36 -1.80 3.18
C SER A 282 -30.99 -1.94 1.69
N ASN A 283 -30.55 -0.85 1.04
CA ASN A 283 -30.21 -0.79 -0.37
C ASN A 283 -28.72 -1.08 -0.55
N LEU A 284 -28.44 -2.19 -1.22
CA LEU A 284 -27.08 -2.63 -1.51
C LEU A 284 -26.31 -1.59 -2.32
N ILE A 285 -26.93 -1.00 -3.34
CA ILE A 285 -26.27 -0.03 -4.24
C ILE A 285 -25.88 1.22 -3.46
N LEU A 286 -26.78 1.75 -2.63
CA LEU A 286 -26.47 2.92 -1.79
C LEU A 286 -25.29 2.63 -0.85
N ASN A 287 -25.27 1.43 -0.25
CA ASN A 287 -24.21 1.02 0.66
C ASN A 287 -22.86 0.89 -0.06
N ILE A 288 -22.85 0.29 -1.25
CA ILE A 288 -21.68 0.21 -2.12
C ILE A 288 -21.18 1.64 -2.43
N SER A 289 -22.05 2.52 -2.89
CA SER A 289 -21.68 3.89 -3.28
C SER A 289 -21.09 4.68 -2.10
N LEU A 290 -21.70 4.60 -0.92
CA LEU A 290 -21.24 5.34 0.26
C LEU A 290 -19.91 4.86 0.83
N ILE A 291 -19.47 3.64 0.50
CA ILE A 291 -18.17 3.13 0.95
C ILE A 291 -17.10 3.29 -0.14
N ILE A 292 -17.41 2.94 -1.39
CA ILE A 292 -16.41 2.91 -2.45
C ILE A 292 -16.08 4.30 -2.97
N LEU A 293 -17.08 5.19 -3.11
CA LEU A 293 -16.84 6.51 -3.68
C LEU A 293 -15.87 7.34 -2.82
N PRO A 294 -15.97 7.35 -1.47
CA PRO A 294 -14.96 7.99 -0.64
C PRO A 294 -13.55 7.38 -0.78
N LEU A 295 -13.42 6.07 -1.03
CA LEU A 295 -12.09 5.46 -1.24
C LEU A 295 -11.40 5.99 -2.50
N ILE A 296 -12.17 6.19 -3.57
CA ILE A 296 -11.69 6.77 -4.82
C ILE A 296 -11.36 8.25 -4.62
N LEU A 297 -12.27 9.02 -4.02
CA LEU A 297 -12.05 10.46 -3.76
C LEU A 297 -10.91 10.73 -2.78
N GLY A 298 -10.60 9.78 -1.90
CA GLY A 298 -9.53 9.86 -0.91
C GLY A 298 -8.12 9.59 -1.46
N GLN A 299 -7.97 9.28 -2.75
CA GLN A 299 -6.66 9.23 -3.37
C GLN A 299 -5.99 10.62 -3.30
N TYR A 300 -4.70 10.65 -2.97
CA TYR A 300 -3.97 11.89 -2.67
C TYR A 300 -4.17 12.97 -3.75
N ASP A 301 -3.99 12.62 -5.02
CA ASP A 301 -4.12 13.55 -6.14
C ASP A 301 -5.53 14.14 -6.29
N LEU A 302 -6.55 13.31 -6.13
CA LEU A 302 -7.94 13.75 -6.21
C LEU A 302 -8.29 14.62 -5.01
N LEU A 303 -7.90 14.20 -3.82
CA LEU A 303 -8.20 14.91 -2.58
C LEU A 303 -7.58 16.30 -2.55
N ASN A 304 -6.36 16.45 -3.09
CA ASN A 304 -5.68 17.73 -3.23
C ASN A 304 -6.43 18.73 -4.11
N THR A 305 -7.23 18.23 -5.06
CA THR A 305 -8.05 19.07 -5.94
C THR A 305 -9.30 19.61 -5.23
N PHE A 306 -9.85 18.86 -4.27
CA PHE A 306 -11.13 19.18 -3.63
C PHE A 306 -11.02 19.84 -2.25
N LEU A 307 -9.91 19.66 -1.54
CA LEU A 307 -9.77 20.09 -0.15
C LEU A 307 -8.51 20.94 0.06
N SER A 308 -8.68 22.00 0.86
CA SER A 308 -7.56 22.84 1.28
C SER A 308 -6.64 22.12 2.25
N GLU A 309 -5.35 22.46 2.20
CA GLU A 309 -4.29 21.82 3.00
C GLU A 309 -4.55 21.84 4.51
N ASN A 310 -5.20 22.90 5.00
CA ASN A 310 -5.48 23.07 6.43
C ASN A 310 -6.54 22.11 6.97
N VAL A 311 -7.42 21.60 6.10
CA VAL A 311 -8.54 20.74 6.51
C VAL A 311 -8.18 19.26 6.39
N LYS A 312 -7.26 18.90 5.49
CA LYS A 312 -6.85 17.50 5.24
C LYS A 312 -6.48 16.71 6.50
N PRO A 313 -5.75 17.25 7.50
CA PRO A 313 -5.40 16.49 8.70
C PRO A 313 -6.60 16.04 9.54
N PHE A 314 -7.77 16.65 9.35
CA PHE A 314 -8.98 16.34 10.09
C PHE A 314 -9.94 15.42 9.33
N ILE A 315 -9.56 14.96 8.13
CA ILE A 315 -10.38 14.13 7.26
C ILE A 315 -9.74 12.75 7.12
N ILE A 316 -10.49 11.71 7.47
CA ILE A 316 -10.02 10.30 7.43
C ILE A 316 -9.55 9.91 6.02
N LEU A 317 -10.20 10.44 4.99
CA LEU A 317 -9.87 10.13 3.60
C LEU A 317 -8.44 10.50 3.22
N SER A 318 -7.88 11.54 3.85
CA SER A 318 -6.48 11.93 3.67
C SER A 318 -5.48 10.86 4.10
N TYR A 319 -5.94 9.86 4.87
CA TYR A 319 -5.11 8.79 5.42
C TYR A 319 -5.28 7.44 4.70
N ILE A 320 -6.09 7.37 3.63
CA ILE A 320 -6.31 6.12 2.89
C ILE A 320 -5.01 5.59 2.28
N ASP A 321 -4.19 6.48 1.71
CA ASP A 321 -2.85 6.14 1.23
C ASP A 321 -1.83 6.19 2.37
N ILE A 322 -2.01 5.29 3.35
CA ILE A 322 -1.16 5.24 4.53
C ILE A 322 0.29 4.93 4.18
N SER A 323 0.54 4.22 3.08
CA SER A 323 1.88 3.88 2.63
C SER A 323 2.65 5.11 2.21
N LEU A 324 2.03 5.99 1.41
CA LEU A 324 2.61 7.29 1.06
C LEU A 324 2.89 8.12 2.31
N ILE A 325 1.98 8.11 3.29
CA ILE A 325 2.15 8.83 4.56
C ILE A 325 3.31 8.29 5.40
N ILE A 326 3.47 6.97 5.48
CA ILE A 326 4.60 6.37 6.20
C ILE A 326 5.92 6.69 5.50
N MET A 327 5.93 6.69 4.16
CA MET A 327 7.10 7.04 3.34
C MET A 327 7.41 8.54 3.33
N GLY A 328 6.48 9.40 3.75
CA GLY A 328 6.67 10.86 3.73
C GLY A 328 6.47 11.50 2.35
N GLY A 329 5.81 10.80 1.44
CA GLY A 329 5.67 11.21 0.03
C GLY A 329 6.80 10.70 -0.86
N ASN A 330 6.95 11.33 -2.01
CA ASN A 330 8.11 11.18 -2.90
C ASN A 330 8.48 12.55 -3.50
N GLY A 331 9.59 12.64 -4.24
CA GLY A 331 10.07 13.89 -4.81
C GLY A 331 9.10 14.59 -5.78
N PHE A 332 8.19 13.85 -6.41
CA PHE A 332 7.15 14.40 -7.31
C PHE A 332 5.84 14.73 -6.58
N TYR A 333 5.53 14.00 -5.50
CA TYR A 333 4.32 14.11 -4.71
C TYR A 333 4.68 14.18 -3.21
N PRO A 334 5.31 15.28 -2.76
CA PRO A 334 5.66 15.46 -1.36
C PRO A 334 4.40 15.67 -0.53
N ILE A 335 4.46 15.26 0.74
CA ILE A 335 3.41 15.58 1.71
C ILE A 335 3.56 17.05 2.11
N THR A 336 2.61 17.86 1.69
CA THR A 336 2.64 19.31 1.87
C THR A 336 2.35 19.74 3.30
N ASN A 337 1.49 19.00 4.01
CA ASN A 337 1.12 19.30 5.40
C ASN A 337 1.83 18.36 6.39
N PRO A 338 2.73 18.86 7.26
CA PRO A 338 3.48 18.04 8.22
C PRO A 338 2.60 17.41 9.32
N SER A 339 1.35 17.86 9.46
CA SER A 339 0.39 17.27 10.40
C SER A 339 -0.18 15.94 9.88
N ILE A 340 -0.03 15.62 8.59
CA ILE A 340 -0.44 14.34 8.03
C ILE A 340 0.63 13.31 8.37
N THR A 341 0.47 12.66 9.52
CA THR A 341 1.38 11.64 10.03
C THR A 341 0.65 10.34 10.33
N PHE A 342 1.39 9.23 10.38
CA PHE A 342 0.86 7.92 10.77
C PHE A 342 0.12 7.98 12.12
N ASN A 343 0.71 8.63 13.13
CA ASN A 343 0.13 8.72 14.48
C ASN A 343 -1.19 9.50 14.47
N ASN A 344 -1.25 10.64 13.77
CA ASN A 344 -2.46 11.43 13.65
C ASN A 344 -3.55 10.67 12.88
N GLY A 345 -3.18 9.91 11.84
CA GLY A 345 -4.10 9.04 11.12
C GLY A 345 -4.73 7.97 12.00
N ILE A 346 -3.93 7.28 12.81
CA ILE A 346 -4.42 6.28 13.78
C ILE A 346 -5.33 6.92 14.83
N LEU A 347 -4.97 8.09 15.35
CA LEU A 347 -5.77 8.82 16.34
C LEU A 347 -7.13 9.23 15.74
N LEU A 348 -7.14 9.87 14.57
CA LEU A 348 -8.35 10.30 13.90
C LEU A 348 -9.27 9.12 13.56
N LEU A 349 -8.69 8.04 13.06
CA LEU A 349 -9.44 6.82 12.73
C LEU A 349 -10.03 6.19 14.00
N SER A 350 -9.28 6.13 15.10
CA SER A 350 -9.76 5.62 16.39
C SER A 350 -10.93 6.44 16.94
N LEU A 351 -10.82 7.78 16.90
CA LEU A 351 -11.89 8.68 17.30
C LEU A 351 -13.14 8.49 16.44
N SER A 352 -12.96 8.29 15.14
CA SER A 352 -14.06 8.09 14.19
C SER A 352 -14.78 6.75 14.40
N VAL A 353 -14.02 5.69 14.69
CA VAL A 353 -14.58 4.40 15.12
C VAL A 353 -15.37 4.56 16.42
N GLY A 354 -14.81 5.25 17.42
CA GLY A 354 -15.50 5.51 18.69
C GLY A 354 -16.81 6.27 18.51
N LEU A 355 -16.81 7.32 17.69
CA LEU A 355 -18.00 8.11 17.38
C LEU A 355 -19.07 7.29 16.66
N LEU A 356 -18.69 6.49 15.65
CA LEU A 356 -19.62 5.59 14.97
C LEU A 356 -20.23 4.55 15.92
N LEU A 357 -19.44 3.98 16.83
CA LEU A 357 -19.94 3.04 17.83
C LEU A 357 -20.98 3.69 18.75
N ILE A 358 -20.73 4.92 19.21
CA ILE A 358 -21.69 5.67 20.05
C ILE A 358 -23.00 5.90 19.29
N VAL A 359 -22.93 6.35 18.03
CA VAL A 359 -24.12 6.57 17.19
C VAL A 359 -24.89 5.28 16.97
N LEU A 360 -24.20 4.18 16.65
CA LEU A 360 -24.83 2.87 16.46
C LEU A 360 -25.48 2.35 17.73
N PHE A 361 -24.81 2.50 18.88
CA PHE A 361 -25.36 2.10 20.17
C PHE A 361 -26.64 2.89 20.51
N TYR A 362 -26.62 4.20 20.28
CA TYR A 362 -27.79 5.05 20.47
C TYR A 362 -28.96 4.62 19.58
N LEU A 363 -28.71 4.38 18.29
CA LEU A 363 -29.74 3.95 17.35
C LEU A 363 -30.34 2.60 17.72
N LEU A 364 -29.51 1.62 18.08
CA LEU A 364 -29.97 0.27 18.43
C LEU A 364 -30.73 0.23 19.75
N SER A 365 -30.36 1.09 20.71
CA SER A 365 -31.02 1.16 22.02
C SER A 365 -32.39 1.85 21.92
N ASN A 366 -32.50 2.91 21.12
CA ASN A 366 -33.73 3.71 21.02
C ASN A 366 -34.69 3.25 19.91
N PHE A 367 -34.18 2.60 18.85
CA PHE A 367 -34.99 2.15 17.71
C PHE A 367 -34.88 0.65 17.38
N PRO A 368 -34.92 -0.26 18.37
CA PRO A 368 -34.66 -1.69 18.15
C PRO A 368 -35.67 -2.37 17.21
N LYS A 369 -36.92 -1.87 17.16
CA LYS A 369 -38.02 -2.47 16.36
C LYS A 369 -38.37 -1.70 15.08
N LYS A 370 -38.02 -0.42 14.96
CA LYS A 370 -38.60 0.49 13.94
C LYS A 370 -37.84 0.49 12.60
N LEU A 371 -36.52 0.28 12.61
CA LEU A 371 -35.68 0.29 11.40
C LEU A 371 -35.88 -0.95 10.50
N ILE A 372 -36.38 -2.06 11.07
CA ILE A 372 -36.74 -3.27 10.29
C ILE A 372 -38.20 -3.20 9.82
N TYR A 373 -39.09 -2.56 10.59
CA TYR A 373 -40.54 -2.55 10.33
C TYR A 373 -41.01 -1.56 9.24
N MET A 374 -40.27 -0.48 8.96
CA MET A 374 -40.73 0.52 7.97
C MET A 374 -40.83 -0.03 6.53
N LYS A 375 -40.30 -1.23 6.25
CA LYS A 375 -40.48 -1.91 4.97
C LYS A 375 -41.80 -2.70 4.84
N PHE A 376 -42.57 -2.82 5.93
CA PHE A 376 -43.87 -3.52 5.96
C PHE A 376 -45.08 -2.57 6.03
N LEU A 377 -44.87 -1.27 5.90
CA LEU A 377 -45.95 -0.25 5.84
C LEU A 377 -46.07 0.43 4.45
N LYS A 378 -45.53 -0.20 3.40
CA LYS A 378 -45.82 0.18 2.01
C LYS A 378 -46.21 -1.04 1.18
#